data_AF-A0A2W5XQV3-F1
#
_entry.id   AF-A0A2W5XQV3-F1
#
_cell.length_a   1.000
_cell.length_b   1.000
_cell.length_c   1.000
_cell.angle_alpha   90.00
_cell.angle_beta   90.00
_cell.angle_gamma   90.00
#
_symmetry.space_group_name_H-M   'P 1'
#
loop_
_entity.id
_entity.type
_entity.pdbx_description
1 polymer ?
#
loop_
_entity_poly.entity_id
_entity_poly.type
_entity_poly.pdbx_seq_one_letter_code
_entity_poly.pdbx_strand_id
1 'polypeptide(L)'
;MLRVVDEGAVGIETDPSICLQLNVSDPVVVQYLRRYEPQEQRQRAEEALKMGVVALLAVSPTLDASIVDQKFKELQRTLEEHARGFARELEARIEHYFKSETGTVPRHLDALIGGDGAMSRTFEEYFGLENGRLNKVVQDQIGPQSEFGRLVDPDNSRGLLHRIQGAVELKLQETSAQVLEQFSLDLDGSALSRLRREVNGQVEELKRENARFFADLKAHLGIEQARREESAKGTQKGRDFETAVYEVVAAICRSLDDVSESLTSTAGDIPRCKIGDYVSTLGLQSGAPGKRIVLEAKNCAGYTLRSSIEELKQAKENRNATVGIMVFSDDCCPAEIGKFRIVGRDIFVAIDEDAIASGDPQLYLESAYRIGRAMAIAERNQQLTKEMDTARISAALAAIQATCERFAEIRKKAVSIKQSAAAVEELANCMRPEVEHQLREMEMLVRTEGSDSASHINAIPSSPDSCAEADDSSA
;
A
#
# COMPACT_ATOMS: atom_id res chain seq x y z
N MET A 1 -53.27 -79.14 19.99
CA MET A 1 -52.92 -80.30 20.84
C MET A 1 -51.72 -80.97 20.19
N LEU A 2 -50.53 -80.84 20.79
CA LEU A 2 -49.28 -81.41 20.25
C LEU A 2 -49.11 -82.83 20.80
N ARG A 3 -48.86 -83.81 19.92
CA ARG A 3 -48.44 -85.15 20.32
C ARG A 3 -47.01 -85.35 19.83
N VAL A 4 -46.11 -85.66 20.77
CA VAL A 4 -44.76 -86.13 20.47
C VAL A 4 -44.87 -87.65 20.32
N VAL A 5 -44.43 -88.17 19.17
CA VAL A 5 -44.36 -89.62 18.93
C VAL A 5 -42.89 -90.00 19.07
N ASP A 6 -42.61 -90.80 20.09
CA ASP A 6 -41.27 -91.33 20.36
C ASP A 6 -41.17 -92.71 19.69
N GLU A 7 -40.54 -92.80 18.52
CA GLU A 7 -40.19 -94.07 17.89
C GLU A 7 -38.78 -94.48 18.34
N GLY A 8 -38.71 -95.54 19.14
CA GLY A 8 -37.50 -95.98 19.82
C GLY A 8 -36.45 -96.66 18.92
N ALA A 9 -35.19 -96.32 19.21
CA ALA A 9 -33.93 -97.08 19.12
C ALA A 9 -33.52 -97.63 17.72
N VAL A 10 -32.31 -97.40 17.18
CA VAL A 10 -30.96 -97.71 17.72
C VAL A 10 -29.89 -97.00 16.87
N GLY A 11 -28.82 -96.47 17.50
CA GLY A 11 -27.45 -96.52 16.93
C GLY A 11 -26.87 -95.29 16.20
N ILE A 12 -26.10 -94.50 16.98
CA ILE A 12 -24.86 -93.76 16.62
C ILE A 12 -24.97 -92.51 15.70
N GLU A 13 -24.34 -91.44 16.19
CA GLU A 13 -23.98 -90.17 15.54
C GLU A 13 -25.08 -89.12 15.33
N THR A 14 -24.98 -88.10 16.19
CA THR A 14 -25.57 -86.76 16.20
C THR A 14 -26.34 -86.32 14.95
N ASP A 15 -27.68 -86.37 15.06
CA ASP A 15 -28.53 -85.35 14.47
C ASP A 15 -29.71 -85.08 15.45
N PRO A 16 -29.73 -83.96 16.20
CA PRO A 16 -30.74 -83.71 17.23
C PRO A 16 -32.05 -83.22 16.58
N SER A 17 -32.65 -84.06 15.74
CA SER A 17 -33.94 -83.76 15.11
C SER A 17 -35.08 -84.31 15.97
N ILE A 18 -36.03 -83.46 16.33
CA ILE A 18 -37.23 -83.83 17.08
C ILE A 18 -38.42 -83.80 16.11
N CYS A 19 -39.09 -84.94 15.95
CA CYS A 19 -40.30 -85.02 15.11
C CYS A 19 -41.53 -84.56 15.90
N LEU A 20 -42.15 -83.46 15.47
CA LEU A 20 -43.34 -82.89 16.10
C LEU A 20 -44.56 -83.03 15.17
N GLN A 21 -45.63 -83.66 15.66
CA GLN A 21 -46.93 -83.61 14.99
C GLN A 21 -47.74 -82.42 15.52
N LEU A 22 -47.79 -81.36 14.71
CA LEU A 22 -48.48 -80.11 15.04
C LEU A 22 -49.87 -80.08 14.38
N ASN A 23 -50.93 -80.03 15.20
CA ASN A 23 -52.27 -79.70 14.73
C ASN A 23 -52.57 -78.23 15.03
N VAL A 24 -52.62 -77.40 13.98
CA VAL A 24 -52.84 -75.95 14.07
C VAL A 24 -54.33 -75.65 13.93
N SER A 25 -54.93 -75.10 14.98
CA SER A 25 -56.34 -74.69 15.01
C SER A 25 -56.54 -73.17 15.03
N ASP A 26 -55.46 -72.40 15.12
CA ASP A 26 -55.52 -70.94 15.12
C ASP A 26 -55.90 -70.40 13.73
N PRO A 27 -56.95 -69.57 13.59
CA PRO A 27 -57.43 -69.12 12.28
C PRO A 27 -56.39 -68.35 11.46
N VAL A 28 -55.52 -67.58 12.11
CA VAL A 28 -54.52 -66.72 11.45
C VAL A 28 -53.38 -67.56 10.90
N VAL A 29 -52.88 -68.51 11.71
CA VAL A 29 -51.80 -69.42 11.29
C VAL A 29 -52.30 -70.40 10.22
N VAL A 30 -53.53 -70.89 10.34
CA VAL A 30 -54.17 -71.73 9.31
C VAL A 30 -54.32 -70.95 8.00
N GLN A 31 -54.76 -69.69 8.04
CA GLN A 31 -54.89 -68.87 6.85
C GLN A 31 -53.53 -68.57 6.20
N TYR A 32 -52.47 -68.43 6.99
CA TYR A 32 -51.11 -68.22 6.49
C TYR A 32 -50.55 -69.48 5.81
N LEU A 33 -50.66 -70.65 6.45
CA LEU A 33 -50.12 -71.90 5.90
C LEU A 33 -50.92 -72.41 4.70
N ARG A 34 -52.25 -72.23 4.66
CA ARG A 34 -53.09 -72.64 3.51
C ARG A 34 -52.74 -71.95 2.18
N ARG A 35 -51.91 -70.91 2.20
CA ARG A 35 -51.45 -70.19 1.00
C ARG A 35 -50.37 -70.94 0.22
N TYR A 36 -49.77 -71.98 0.81
CA TYR A 36 -48.64 -72.73 0.24
C TYR A 36 -49.02 -74.19 -0.01
N GLU A 37 -48.30 -74.87 -0.90
CA GLU A 37 -48.53 -76.29 -1.20
C GLU A 37 -48.14 -77.19 -0.01
N PRO A 38 -48.69 -78.42 0.12
CA PRO A 38 -48.49 -79.27 1.30
C PRO A 38 -47.02 -79.57 1.64
N GLN A 39 -46.12 -79.57 0.65
CA GLN A 39 -44.69 -79.76 0.85
C GLN A 39 -44.01 -78.51 1.44
N GLU A 40 -44.41 -77.31 0.98
CA GLU A 40 -43.87 -76.02 1.44
C GLU A 40 -44.46 -75.60 2.79
N GLN A 41 -45.69 -76.03 3.11
CA GLN A 41 -46.32 -75.78 4.40
C GLN A 41 -45.47 -76.28 5.57
N ARG A 42 -44.80 -77.42 5.41
CA ARG A 42 -43.91 -77.98 6.44
C ARG A 42 -42.69 -77.08 6.68
N GLN A 43 -42.05 -76.63 5.61
CA GLN A 43 -40.89 -75.75 5.68
C GLN A 43 -41.23 -74.38 6.27
N ARG A 44 -42.37 -73.80 5.88
CA ARG A 44 -42.85 -72.53 6.44
C ARG A 44 -43.27 -72.63 7.90
N ALA A 45 -43.82 -73.77 8.33
CA ALA A 45 -44.11 -74.02 9.74
C ALA A 45 -42.82 -74.13 10.56
N GLU A 46 -41.78 -74.78 10.04
CA GLU A 46 -40.47 -74.87 10.68
C GLU A 46 -39.79 -73.49 10.79
N GLU A 47 -39.84 -72.66 9.74
CA GLU A 47 -39.34 -71.28 9.77
C GLU A 47 -40.08 -70.43 10.80
N ALA A 48 -41.41 -70.53 10.86
CA ALA A 48 -42.21 -69.81 11.85
C ALA A 48 -41.85 -70.26 13.28
N LEU A 49 -41.61 -71.57 13.48
CA LEU A 49 -41.15 -72.10 14.76
C LEU A 49 -39.76 -71.58 15.11
N LYS A 50 -38.81 -71.54 14.16
CA LYS A 50 -37.46 -70.99 14.34
C LYS A 50 -37.53 -69.53 14.78
N MET A 51 -38.33 -68.70 14.10
CA MET A 51 -38.52 -67.29 14.48
C MET A 51 -39.18 -67.14 15.85
N GLY A 52 -40.14 -68.01 16.19
CA GLY A 52 -40.74 -68.07 17.53
C GLY A 52 -39.74 -68.45 18.62
N VAL A 53 -38.84 -69.41 18.35
CA VAL A 53 -37.76 -69.81 19.27
C VAL A 53 -36.76 -68.68 19.46
N VAL A 54 -36.35 -67.98 18.39
CA VAL A 54 -35.48 -66.81 18.49
C VAL A 54 -36.14 -65.70 19.32
N ALA A 55 -37.44 -65.46 19.14
CA ALA A 55 -38.19 -64.50 19.94
C ALA A 55 -38.32 -64.91 21.42
N LEU A 56 -38.55 -66.20 21.70
CA LEU A 56 -38.58 -66.73 23.07
C LEU A 56 -37.20 -66.66 23.74
N LEU A 57 -36.12 -66.95 23.01
CA LEU A 57 -34.74 -66.81 23.49
C LEU A 57 -34.38 -65.34 23.75
N ALA A 58 -34.85 -64.41 22.91
CA ALA A 58 -34.65 -62.98 23.11
C ALA A 58 -35.37 -62.42 24.33
N VAL A 59 -36.42 -63.10 24.82
CA VAL A 59 -37.24 -62.68 25.97
C VAL A 59 -36.85 -63.40 27.26
N SER A 60 -35.96 -64.40 27.23
CA SER A 60 -35.49 -65.09 28.44
C SER A 60 -34.38 -64.29 29.15
N PRO A 61 -34.60 -63.77 30.37
CA PRO A 61 -33.63 -62.92 31.06
C PRO A 61 -32.60 -63.79 31.80
N THR A 62 -31.73 -64.46 31.05
CA THR A 62 -30.48 -65.03 31.56
C THR A 62 -29.39 -64.95 30.48
N LEU A 63 -29.12 -63.74 29.99
CA LEU A 63 -27.82 -63.45 29.39
C LEU A 63 -26.89 -63.12 30.54
N ASP A 64 -26.06 -64.09 30.89
CA ASP A 64 -25.06 -64.02 31.94
C ASP A 64 -24.20 -62.76 31.73
N ALA A 65 -24.24 -61.82 32.68
CA ALA A 65 -23.47 -60.56 32.60
C ALA A 65 -21.97 -60.83 32.41
N SER A 66 -21.52 -62.02 32.84
CA SER A 66 -20.17 -62.54 32.63
C SER A 66 -19.79 -62.73 31.15
N ILE A 67 -20.71 -63.17 30.29
CA ILE A 67 -20.44 -63.41 28.85
C ILE A 67 -20.36 -62.09 28.09
N VAL A 68 -21.23 -61.14 28.42
CA VAL A 68 -21.19 -59.78 27.83
C VAL A 68 -19.90 -59.07 28.23
N ASP A 69 -19.53 -59.13 29.51
CA ASP A 69 -18.29 -58.55 30.01
C ASP A 69 -17.05 -59.21 29.35
N GLN A 70 -17.07 -60.52 29.15
CA GLN A 70 -16.00 -61.24 28.47
C GLN A 70 -15.87 -60.83 26.98
N LYS A 71 -16.99 -60.67 26.26
CA LYS A 71 -16.98 -60.23 24.86
C LYS A 71 -16.60 -58.76 24.72
N PHE A 72 -16.99 -57.92 25.67
CA PHE A 72 -16.59 -56.50 25.71
C PHE A 72 -15.09 -56.38 25.99
N LYS A 73 -14.55 -57.20 26.89
CA LYS A 73 -13.10 -57.31 27.15
C LYS A 73 -12.33 -57.78 25.92
N GLU A 74 -12.83 -58.78 25.18
CA GLU A 74 -12.23 -59.20 23.90
C GLU A 74 -12.23 -58.08 22.85
N LEU A 75 -13.35 -57.37 22.70
CA LEU A 75 -13.46 -56.26 21.76
C LEU A 75 -12.52 -55.11 22.13
N GLN A 76 -12.49 -54.75 23.41
CA GLN A 76 -11.61 -53.70 23.94
C GLN A 76 -10.13 -54.05 23.72
N ARG A 77 -9.75 -55.30 24.01
CA ARG A 77 -8.39 -55.77 23.75
C ARG A 77 -8.01 -55.67 22.28
N THR A 78 -8.93 -56.05 21.38
CA THR A 78 -8.71 -55.98 19.93
C THR A 78 -8.58 -54.53 19.46
N LEU A 79 -9.40 -53.62 19.99
CA LEU A 79 -9.32 -52.18 19.68
C LEU A 79 -8.01 -51.56 20.18
N GLU A 80 -7.59 -51.90 21.39
CA GLU A 80 -6.34 -51.43 21.98
C GLU A 80 -5.12 -51.97 21.24
N GLU A 81 -5.18 -53.20 20.74
CA GLU A 81 -4.13 -53.79 19.89
C GLU A 81 -4.04 -53.05 18.54
N HIS A 82 -5.16 -52.76 17.88
CA HIS A 82 -5.18 -52.00 16.62
C HIS A 82 -4.76 -50.54 16.80
N ALA A 83 -5.22 -49.88 17.87
CA ALA A 83 -4.82 -48.50 18.17
C ALA A 83 -3.33 -48.40 18.46
N ARG A 84 -2.76 -49.37 19.21
CA ARG A 84 -1.31 -49.46 19.43
C ARG A 84 -0.54 -49.75 18.13
N GLY A 85 -1.07 -50.62 17.27
CA GLY A 85 -0.48 -50.89 15.96
C GLY A 85 -0.44 -49.65 15.08
N PHE A 86 -1.56 -48.93 14.98
CA PHE A 86 -1.67 -47.69 14.23
C PHE A 86 -0.75 -46.59 14.77
N ALA A 87 -0.69 -46.41 16.09
CA ALA A 87 0.20 -45.44 16.73
C ALA A 87 1.67 -45.73 16.41
N ARG A 88 2.11 -47.00 16.49
CA ARG A 88 3.48 -47.40 16.12
C ARG A 88 3.77 -47.18 14.64
N GLU A 89 2.81 -47.45 13.76
CA GLU A 89 3.01 -47.24 12.32
C GLU A 89 3.08 -45.75 11.96
N LEU A 90 2.26 -44.92 12.62
CA LEU A 90 2.30 -43.47 12.46
C LEU A 90 3.61 -42.89 13.00
N GLU A 91 4.04 -43.32 14.19
CA GLU A 91 5.30 -42.93 14.82
C GLU A 91 6.49 -43.28 13.91
N ALA A 92 6.54 -44.51 13.39
CA ALA A 92 7.58 -44.94 12.45
C ALA A 92 7.59 -44.13 11.15
N ARG A 93 6.42 -43.76 10.61
CA ARG A 93 6.32 -42.93 9.39
C ARG A 93 6.73 -41.49 9.66
N ILE A 94 6.26 -40.87 10.72
CA ILE A 94 6.62 -39.49 11.09
C ILE A 94 8.12 -39.39 11.36
N GLU A 95 8.67 -40.35 12.09
CA GLU A 95 10.10 -40.43 12.38
C GLU A 95 10.92 -40.59 11.09
N HIS A 96 10.47 -41.41 10.14
CA HIS A 96 11.12 -41.56 8.83
C HIS A 96 11.13 -40.27 8.00
N TYR A 97 10.07 -39.46 8.04
CA TYR A 97 9.98 -38.22 7.25
C TYR A 97 10.65 -37.01 7.92
N PHE A 98 10.57 -36.92 9.25
CA PHE A 98 10.88 -35.69 10.00
C PHE A 98 12.04 -35.81 10.99
N LYS A 99 12.72 -36.96 11.13
CA LYS A 99 13.94 -37.03 11.96
C LYS A 99 14.95 -35.98 11.54
N SER A 100 15.52 -35.30 12.54
CA SER A 100 16.60 -34.34 12.32
C SER A 100 17.77 -35.02 11.59
N GLU A 101 18.26 -34.37 10.53
CA GLU A 101 19.39 -34.74 9.66
C GLU A 101 19.22 -36.01 8.78
N THR A 102 18.37 -36.96 9.17
CA THR A 102 18.18 -38.22 8.44
C THR A 102 16.82 -38.36 7.75
N GLY A 103 15.86 -37.51 8.11
CA GLY A 103 14.53 -37.50 7.52
C GLY A 103 14.54 -37.05 6.06
N THR A 104 13.61 -37.59 5.28
CA THR A 104 13.47 -37.28 3.86
C THR A 104 13.19 -35.78 3.62
N VAL A 105 12.42 -35.14 4.51
CA VAL A 105 12.04 -33.72 4.35
C VAL A 105 13.21 -32.78 4.60
N PRO A 106 13.94 -32.84 5.73
CA PRO A 106 15.15 -32.03 5.93
C PRO A 106 16.19 -32.19 4.81
N ARG A 107 16.42 -33.43 4.33
CA ARG A 107 17.38 -33.68 3.24
C ARG A 107 16.99 -33.02 1.91
N HIS A 108 15.71 -33.06 1.54
CA HIS A 108 15.25 -32.40 0.32
C HIS A 108 15.26 -30.87 0.46
N LEU A 109 14.92 -30.35 1.64
CA LEU A 109 14.99 -28.91 1.93
C LEU A 109 16.43 -28.39 1.89
N ASP A 110 17.37 -29.13 2.46
CA ASP A 110 18.79 -28.77 2.45
C ASP A 110 19.40 -28.92 1.04
N ALA A 111 19.00 -29.96 0.29
CA ALA A 111 19.41 -30.12 -1.11
C ALA A 111 18.88 -29.01 -2.04
N LEU A 112 17.73 -28.39 -1.71
CA LEU A 112 17.13 -27.33 -2.51
C LEU A 112 17.59 -25.93 -2.07
N ILE A 113 17.57 -25.65 -0.77
CA ILE A 113 17.69 -24.30 -0.16
C ILE A 113 18.90 -24.20 0.80
N GLY A 114 19.58 -25.30 1.10
CA GLY A 114 20.78 -25.30 1.94
C GLY A 114 21.96 -24.53 1.35
N GLY A 115 23.08 -24.48 2.08
CA GLY A 115 24.28 -23.73 1.69
C GLY A 115 24.81 -24.07 0.29
N ASP A 116 24.79 -25.36 -0.06
CA ASP A 116 25.14 -25.89 -1.41
C ASP A 116 23.91 -26.34 -2.22
N GLY A 117 22.73 -25.85 -1.83
CA GLY A 117 21.46 -26.19 -2.44
C GLY A 117 21.41 -25.83 -3.93
N ALA A 118 20.53 -26.50 -4.68
CA ALA A 118 20.33 -26.19 -6.09
C ALA A 118 19.97 -24.71 -6.33
N MET A 119 19.16 -24.10 -5.45
CA MET A 119 18.83 -22.68 -5.56
C MET A 119 20.05 -21.79 -5.29
N SER A 120 20.81 -22.05 -4.24
CA SER A 120 22.02 -21.30 -3.90
C SER A 120 23.01 -21.30 -5.06
N ARG A 121 23.23 -22.46 -5.71
CA ARG A 121 24.06 -22.59 -6.91
C ARG A 121 23.55 -21.76 -8.09
N THR A 122 22.24 -21.77 -8.35
CA THR A 122 21.67 -20.94 -9.42
C THR A 122 21.75 -19.45 -9.10
N PHE A 123 21.58 -19.05 -7.84
CA PHE A 123 21.75 -17.66 -7.42
C PHE A 123 23.20 -17.20 -7.58
N GLU A 124 24.17 -18.02 -7.18
CA GLU A 124 25.60 -17.73 -7.37
C GLU A 124 25.96 -17.64 -8.87
N GLU A 125 25.42 -18.54 -9.70
CA GLU A 125 25.68 -18.56 -11.14
C GLU A 125 25.17 -17.30 -11.87
N TYR A 126 23.99 -16.80 -11.48
CA TYR A 126 23.39 -15.64 -12.14
C TYR A 126 23.80 -14.31 -11.48
N PHE A 127 23.83 -14.25 -10.15
CA PHE A 127 23.98 -13.04 -9.36
C PHE A 127 25.28 -12.96 -8.54
N GLY A 128 26.19 -13.93 -8.67
CA GLY A 128 27.48 -13.90 -7.98
C GLY A 128 28.26 -12.61 -8.24
N LEU A 129 28.82 -12.05 -7.17
CA LEU A 129 29.45 -10.73 -7.17
C LEU A 129 30.65 -10.62 -8.11
N GLU A 130 31.43 -11.69 -8.29
CA GLU A 130 32.62 -11.67 -9.15
C GLU A 130 32.39 -12.35 -10.51
N ASN A 131 31.57 -13.40 -10.56
CA ASN A 131 31.45 -14.27 -11.74
C ASN A 131 30.02 -14.51 -12.23
N GLY A 132 29.02 -13.85 -11.65
CA GLY A 132 27.63 -13.98 -12.04
C GLY A 132 27.40 -13.56 -13.49
N ARG A 133 26.58 -14.32 -14.24
CA ARG A 133 26.24 -14.01 -15.63
C ARG A 133 25.70 -12.59 -15.79
N LEU A 134 24.90 -12.11 -14.83
CA LEU A 134 24.35 -10.76 -14.87
C LEU A 134 25.46 -9.70 -14.77
N ASN A 135 26.43 -9.89 -13.86
CA ASN A 135 27.52 -8.93 -13.68
C ASN A 135 28.39 -8.87 -14.94
N LYS A 136 28.67 -10.00 -15.58
CA LYS A 136 29.37 -10.03 -16.88
C LYS A 136 28.64 -9.24 -17.96
N VAL A 137 27.34 -9.47 -18.11
CA VAL A 137 26.52 -8.73 -19.10
C VAL A 137 26.48 -7.24 -18.79
N VAL A 138 26.35 -6.85 -17.51
CA VAL A 138 26.35 -5.44 -17.10
C VAL A 138 27.72 -4.80 -17.33
N GLN A 139 28.83 -5.49 -17.04
CA GLN A 139 30.17 -5.00 -17.33
C GLN A 139 30.44 -4.86 -18.83
N ASP A 140 29.95 -5.80 -19.64
CA ASP A 140 30.13 -5.77 -21.10
C ASP A 140 29.32 -4.64 -21.76
N GLN A 141 28.13 -4.33 -21.24
CA GLN A 141 27.22 -3.36 -21.85
C GLN A 141 27.35 -1.94 -21.25
N ILE A 142 27.66 -1.83 -19.95
CA ILE A 142 27.60 -0.57 -19.20
C ILE A 142 28.89 -0.32 -18.40
N GLY A 143 29.75 -1.32 -18.22
CA GLY A 143 30.98 -1.19 -17.45
C GLY A 143 32.01 -0.24 -18.07
N PRO A 144 33.08 0.11 -17.35
CA PRO A 144 34.11 1.05 -17.82
C PRO A 144 34.80 0.61 -19.12
N GLN A 145 34.86 -0.70 -19.33
CA GLN A 145 35.45 -1.32 -20.53
C GLN A 145 34.48 -1.38 -21.72
N SER A 146 33.18 -1.18 -21.49
CA SER A 146 32.12 -1.25 -22.51
C SER A 146 32.20 -0.10 -23.52
N GLU A 147 31.58 -0.28 -24.68
CA GLU A 147 31.49 0.78 -25.70
C GLU A 147 30.81 2.04 -25.15
N PHE A 148 29.71 1.86 -24.40
CA PHE A 148 29.01 2.97 -23.75
C PHE A 148 29.87 3.65 -22.68
N GLY A 149 30.51 2.87 -21.81
CA GLY A 149 31.40 3.38 -20.77
C GLY A 149 32.53 4.23 -21.35
N ARG A 150 33.18 3.75 -22.42
CA ARG A 150 34.22 4.52 -23.14
C ARG A 150 33.70 5.77 -23.82
N LEU A 151 32.43 5.79 -24.24
CA LEU A 151 31.81 6.93 -24.92
C LEU A 151 31.47 8.06 -23.95
N VAL A 152 31.16 7.72 -22.69
CA VAL A 152 30.73 8.65 -21.64
C VAL A 152 31.87 8.99 -20.65
N ASP A 153 32.98 8.26 -20.70
CA ASP A 153 34.18 8.51 -19.89
C ASP A 153 34.68 9.97 -20.05
N PRO A 154 34.69 10.77 -18.97
CA PRO A 154 35.14 12.16 -18.98
C PRO A 154 36.63 12.32 -19.34
N ASP A 155 37.47 11.34 -19.02
CA ASP A 155 38.92 11.41 -19.24
C ASP A 155 39.33 10.89 -20.63
N ASN A 156 38.37 10.32 -21.38
CA ASN A 156 38.62 9.83 -22.72
C ASN A 156 38.54 10.98 -23.74
N SER A 157 39.69 11.32 -24.34
CA SER A 157 39.81 12.38 -25.36
C SER A 157 39.00 12.11 -26.63
N ARG A 158 38.49 10.88 -26.82
CA ARG A 158 37.58 10.49 -27.92
C ARG A 158 36.11 10.36 -27.48
N GLY A 159 35.79 10.63 -26.21
CA GLY A 159 34.44 10.56 -25.65
C GLY A 159 33.48 11.60 -26.26
N LEU A 160 32.18 11.32 -26.18
CA LEU A 160 31.12 12.22 -26.64
C LEU A 160 31.21 13.59 -25.95
N LEU A 161 31.51 13.61 -24.66
CA LEU A 161 31.63 14.83 -23.87
C LEU A 161 32.72 15.75 -24.43
N HIS A 162 33.90 15.20 -24.74
CA HIS A 162 35.01 15.99 -25.26
C HIS A 162 34.73 16.54 -26.67
N ARG A 163 33.98 15.80 -27.50
CA ARG A 163 33.52 16.26 -28.83
C ARG A 163 32.46 17.35 -28.73
N ILE A 164 31.50 17.21 -27.82
CA ILE A 164 30.48 18.23 -27.57
C ILE A 164 31.16 19.48 -27.00
N GLN A 165 32.05 19.33 -26.03
CA GLN A 165 32.80 20.43 -25.44
C GLN A 165 33.64 21.15 -26.51
N GLY A 166 34.38 20.41 -27.35
CA GLY A 166 35.16 21.00 -28.44
C GLY A 166 34.29 21.71 -29.49
N ALA A 167 33.14 21.14 -29.87
CA ALA A 167 32.23 21.78 -30.81
C ALA A 167 31.59 23.05 -30.23
N VAL A 168 31.24 23.02 -28.93
CA VAL A 168 30.67 24.16 -28.21
C VAL A 168 31.71 25.25 -28.01
N GLU A 169 32.94 24.92 -27.60
CA GLU A 169 34.04 25.88 -27.47
C GLU A 169 34.35 26.57 -28.80
N LEU A 170 34.41 25.80 -29.89
CA LEU A 170 34.71 26.34 -31.22
C LEU A 170 33.58 27.28 -31.70
N LYS A 171 32.31 26.92 -31.48
CA LYS A 171 31.17 27.78 -31.83
C LYS A 171 31.06 29.01 -30.93
N LEU A 172 31.39 28.87 -29.65
CA LEU A 172 31.38 29.97 -28.69
C LEU A 172 32.48 30.99 -28.99
N GLN A 173 33.67 30.53 -29.36
CA GLN A 173 34.77 31.40 -29.81
C GLN A 173 34.41 32.15 -31.09
N GLU A 174 33.84 31.47 -32.09
CA GLU A 174 33.39 32.11 -33.34
C GLU A 174 32.30 33.17 -33.08
N THR A 175 31.32 32.84 -32.23
CA THR A 175 30.23 33.77 -31.88
C THR A 175 30.75 34.94 -31.05
N SER A 176 31.65 34.70 -30.09
CA SER A 176 32.25 35.74 -29.26
C SER A 176 33.08 36.72 -30.09
N ALA A 177 33.85 36.22 -31.07
CA ALA A 177 34.59 37.07 -32.01
C ALA A 177 33.66 37.96 -32.85
N GLN A 178 32.56 37.39 -33.38
CA GLN A 178 31.56 38.14 -34.15
C GLN A 178 30.85 39.20 -33.29
N VAL A 179 30.51 38.88 -32.04
CA VAL A 179 29.92 39.84 -31.09
C VAL A 179 30.91 40.97 -30.82
N LEU A 180 32.17 40.67 -30.48
CA LEU A 180 33.18 41.71 -30.24
C LEU A 180 33.37 42.62 -31.46
N GLU A 181 33.32 42.07 -32.68
CA GLU A 181 33.39 42.84 -33.91
C GLU A 181 32.18 43.78 -34.09
N GLN A 182 30.96 43.30 -33.84
CA GLN A 182 29.74 44.11 -33.97
C GLN A 182 29.59 45.18 -32.88
N PHE A 183 30.22 44.98 -31.72
CA PHE A 183 30.16 45.89 -30.56
C PHE A 183 31.39 46.81 -30.44
N SER A 184 32.37 46.72 -31.33
CA SER A 184 33.53 47.63 -31.32
C SER A 184 33.19 49.01 -31.90
N LEU A 185 33.61 50.09 -31.23
CA LEU A 185 33.47 51.47 -31.74
C LEU A 185 34.62 51.90 -32.66
N ASP A 186 35.69 51.11 -32.73
CA ASP A 186 36.89 51.38 -33.52
C ASP A 186 36.75 50.84 -34.96
N LEU A 187 35.73 50.01 -35.21
CA LEU A 187 35.42 49.48 -36.53
C LEU A 187 34.26 50.27 -37.15
N ASP A 188 34.52 50.93 -38.27
CA ASP A 188 33.52 51.78 -38.96
C ASP A 188 32.29 51.00 -39.46
N GLY A 189 32.44 49.69 -39.68
CA GLY A 189 31.37 48.79 -40.12
C GLY A 189 30.51 48.16 -39.01
N SER A 190 30.88 48.34 -37.73
CA SER A 190 30.19 47.67 -36.62
C SER A 190 28.75 48.16 -36.44
N ALA A 191 27.91 47.36 -35.78
CA ALA A 191 26.55 47.77 -35.43
C ALA A 191 26.56 48.98 -34.48
N LEU A 192 27.48 49.02 -33.51
CA LEU A 192 27.57 50.09 -32.52
C LEU A 192 28.05 51.42 -33.14
N SER A 193 28.98 51.38 -34.09
CA SER A 193 29.43 52.56 -34.84
C SER A 193 28.33 53.11 -35.76
N ARG A 194 27.48 52.25 -36.32
CA ARG A 194 26.29 52.65 -37.08
C ARG A 194 25.22 53.27 -36.18
N LEU A 195 24.93 52.64 -35.04
CA LEU A 195 24.01 53.17 -34.03
C LEU A 195 24.47 54.54 -33.52
N ARG A 196 25.75 54.71 -33.18
CA ARG A 196 26.32 56.00 -32.75
C ARG A 196 26.11 57.09 -33.80
N ARG A 197 26.29 56.77 -35.08
CA ARG A 197 26.07 57.72 -36.18
C ARG A 197 24.59 58.09 -36.32
N GLU A 198 23.71 57.11 -36.27
CA GLU A 198 22.25 57.33 -36.36
C GLU A 198 21.74 58.17 -35.19
N VAL A 199 22.13 57.82 -33.96
CA VAL A 199 21.77 58.55 -32.74
C VAL A 199 22.27 59.99 -32.80
N ASN A 200 23.54 60.21 -33.17
CA ASN A 200 24.05 61.58 -33.31
C ASN A 200 23.32 62.36 -34.42
N GLY A 201 22.92 61.70 -35.50
CA GLY A 201 22.10 62.30 -36.56
C GLY A 201 20.73 62.75 -36.05
N GLN A 202 20.02 61.87 -35.33
CA GLN A 202 18.70 62.16 -34.76
C GLN A 202 18.77 63.23 -33.66
N VAL A 203 19.83 63.27 -32.85
CA VAL A 203 20.02 64.33 -31.84
C VAL A 203 20.18 65.70 -32.49
N GLU A 204 20.91 65.79 -33.61
CA GLU A 204 21.06 67.05 -34.35
C GLU A 204 19.78 67.45 -35.12
N GLU A 205 18.95 66.48 -35.51
CA GLU A 205 17.59 66.70 -36.04
C GLU A 205 16.67 67.28 -34.95
N LEU A 206 16.60 66.62 -33.80
CA LEU A 206 15.80 67.04 -32.65
C LEU A 206 16.17 68.43 -32.14
N LYS A 207 17.46 68.79 -32.13
CA LYS A 207 17.89 70.16 -31.77
C LYS A 207 17.34 71.21 -32.74
N ARG A 208 17.32 70.90 -34.05
CA ARG A 208 16.76 71.79 -35.08
C ARG A 208 15.25 71.91 -34.96
N GLU A 209 14.55 70.81 -34.70
CA GLU A 209 13.10 70.82 -34.50
C GLU A 209 12.71 71.53 -33.21
N ASN A 210 13.41 71.31 -32.10
CA ASN A 210 13.16 72.02 -30.84
C ASN A 210 13.37 73.52 -30.99
N ALA A 211 14.40 73.98 -31.69
CA ALA A 211 14.61 75.41 -31.95
C ALA A 211 13.43 76.04 -32.73
N ARG A 212 12.81 75.30 -33.64
CA ARG A 212 11.60 75.72 -34.37
C ARG A 212 10.35 75.67 -33.48
N PHE A 213 10.18 74.58 -32.73
CA PHE A 213 9.08 74.39 -31.80
C PHE A 213 9.03 75.47 -30.71
N PHE A 214 10.18 75.90 -30.16
CA PHE A 214 10.24 77.00 -29.20
C PHE A 214 9.93 78.37 -29.81
N ALA A 215 10.18 78.56 -31.12
CA ALA A 215 9.76 79.77 -31.84
C ALA A 215 8.24 79.79 -32.05
N ASP A 216 7.64 78.63 -32.38
CA ASP A 216 6.20 78.48 -32.60
C ASP A 216 5.39 78.49 -31.28
N LEU A 217 5.91 77.88 -30.21
CA LEU A 217 5.30 77.91 -28.86
C LEU A 217 5.18 79.32 -28.29
N LYS A 218 6.13 80.20 -28.61
CA LYS A 218 6.10 81.61 -28.19
C LYS A 218 4.94 82.40 -28.82
N ALA A 219 4.37 81.90 -29.91
CA ALA A 219 3.26 82.52 -30.63
C ALA A 219 1.87 81.94 -30.30
N HIS A 220 1.79 80.75 -29.68
CA HIS A 220 0.52 80.04 -29.47
C HIS A 220 0.05 79.92 -28.02
N LEU A 221 0.89 80.22 -27.02
CA LEU A 221 0.51 80.12 -25.60
C LEU A 221 -0.05 81.43 -25.01
N GLY A 222 -1.09 81.96 -25.67
CA GLY A 222 -2.04 82.92 -25.11
C GLY A 222 -3.03 82.24 -24.14
N ILE A 223 -2.50 81.70 -23.04
CA ILE A 223 -3.07 81.59 -21.68
C ILE A 223 -4.38 80.79 -21.42
N GLU A 224 -5.33 80.57 -22.34
CA GLU A 224 -6.64 79.96 -21.96
C GLU A 224 -6.91 78.51 -22.39
N GLN A 225 -6.10 77.91 -23.26
CA GLN A 225 -6.30 76.51 -23.71
C GLN A 225 -5.66 75.46 -22.76
N ALA A 226 -4.72 75.90 -21.91
CA ALA A 226 -3.96 75.05 -21.01
C ALA A 226 -4.85 74.29 -20.02
N ARG A 227 -5.88 74.92 -19.45
CA ARG A 227 -6.67 74.30 -18.37
C ARG A 227 -7.64 73.20 -18.83
N ARG A 228 -8.08 73.22 -20.10
CA ARG A 228 -9.01 72.22 -20.67
C ARG A 228 -8.27 71.08 -21.35
N GLU A 229 -7.16 71.37 -22.03
CA GLU A 229 -6.29 70.34 -22.60
C GLU A 229 -5.54 69.56 -21.53
N GLU A 230 -5.11 70.18 -20.42
CA GLU A 230 -4.42 69.51 -19.31
C GLU A 230 -5.33 68.48 -18.60
N SER A 231 -6.63 68.74 -18.51
CA SER A 231 -7.61 67.80 -17.92
C SER A 231 -7.96 66.63 -18.85
N ALA A 232 -8.05 66.88 -20.17
CA ALA A 232 -8.24 65.84 -21.19
C ALA A 232 -6.96 65.00 -21.40
N LYS A 233 -5.78 65.64 -21.42
CA LYS A 233 -4.47 64.98 -21.45
C LYS A 233 -4.24 64.15 -20.19
N GLY A 234 -4.61 64.63 -19.01
CA GLY A 234 -4.49 63.86 -17.76
C GLY A 234 -5.36 62.60 -17.74
N THR A 235 -6.59 62.67 -18.26
CA THR A 235 -7.49 61.50 -18.34
C THR A 235 -7.02 60.47 -19.39
N GLN A 236 -6.46 60.94 -20.50
CA GLN A 236 -5.93 60.09 -21.56
C GLN A 236 -4.60 59.44 -21.14
N LYS A 237 -3.71 60.19 -20.48
CA LYS A 237 -2.46 59.70 -19.90
C LYS A 237 -2.68 58.57 -18.88
N GLY A 238 -3.76 58.62 -18.10
CA GLY A 238 -4.15 57.53 -17.21
C GLY A 238 -4.46 56.22 -17.95
N ARG A 239 -5.24 56.29 -19.04
CA ARG A 239 -5.62 55.13 -19.85
C ARG A 239 -4.45 54.54 -20.63
N ASP A 240 -3.58 55.41 -21.13
CA ASP A 240 -2.38 54.99 -21.87
C ASP A 240 -1.42 54.24 -20.94
N PHE A 241 -1.25 54.72 -19.69
CA PHE A 241 -0.49 54.02 -18.65
C PHE A 241 -1.10 52.66 -18.29
N GLU A 242 -2.41 52.60 -18.05
CA GLU A 242 -3.11 51.33 -17.76
C GLU A 242 -2.89 50.31 -18.89
N THR A 243 -3.07 50.74 -20.14
CA THR A 243 -2.88 49.89 -21.32
C THR A 243 -1.45 49.37 -21.41
N ALA A 244 -0.45 50.24 -21.22
CA ALA A 244 0.95 49.87 -21.28
C ALA A 244 1.33 48.85 -20.19
N VAL A 245 0.84 49.03 -18.96
CA VAL A 245 1.04 48.06 -17.88
C VAL A 245 0.40 46.71 -18.21
N TYR A 246 -0.83 46.72 -18.75
CA TYR A 246 -1.55 45.49 -19.10
C TYR A 246 -0.89 44.72 -20.25
N GLU A 247 -0.31 45.40 -21.24
CA GLU A 247 0.44 44.75 -22.31
C GLU A 247 1.68 44.00 -21.79
N VAL A 248 2.41 44.60 -20.85
CA VAL A 248 3.55 43.94 -20.18
C VAL A 248 3.08 42.72 -19.40
N VAL A 249 1.99 42.85 -18.63
CA VAL A 249 1.42 41.74 -17.87
C VAL A 249 0.91 40.64 -18.82
N ALA A 250 0.28 40.99 -19.94
CA ALA A 250 -0.17 40.03 -20.95
C ALA A 250 1.00 39.24 -21.55
N ALA A 251 2.15 39.89 -21.79
CA ALA A 251 3.36 39.21 -22.22
C ALA A 251 3.85 38.20 -21.16
N ILE A 252 3.85 38.59 -19.89
CA ILE A 252 4.22 37.70 -18.77
C ILE A 252 3.23 36.52 -18.67
N CYS A 253 1.92 36.77 -18.74
CA CYS A 253 0.88 35.74 -18.68
C CYS A 253 1.05 34.72 -19.82
N ARG A 254 1.26 35.19 -21.05
CA ARG A 254 1.53 34.33 -22.22
C ARG A 254 2.76 33.44 -22.02
N SER A 255 3.83 33.97 -21.42
CA SER A 255 5.04 33.18 -21.14
C SER A 255 4.82 32.07 -20.10
N LEU A 256 3.80 32.23 -19.24
CA LEU A 256 3.48 31.32 -18.14
C LEU A 256 2.24 30.46 -18.39
N ASP A 257 1.68 30.52 -19.61
CA ASP A 257 0.45 29.84 -20.04
C ASP A 257 -0.78 30.24 -19.20
N ASP A 258 -0.80 31.47 -18.69
CA ASP A 258 -1.93 32.05 -17.96
C ASP A 258 -2.83 32.88 -18.92
N VAL A 259 -4.13 32.92 -18.65
CA VAL A 259 -5.13 33.62 -19.48
C VAL A 259 -5.44 34.98 -18.87
N SER A 260 -5.15 36.07 -19.58
CA SER A 260 -5.39 37.42 -19.10
C SER A 260 -6.51 38.13 -19.87
N GLU A 261 -7.38 38.84 -19.14
CA GLU A 261 -8.55 39.54 -19.68
C GLU A 261 -8.65 40.96 -19.10
N SER A 262 -8.95 41.93 -19.96
CA SER A 262 -9.29 43.30 -19.55
C SER A 262 -10.81 43.44 -19.38
N LEU A 263 -11.23 43.90 -18.21
CA LEU A 263 -12.63 43.98 -17.77
C LEU A 263 -13.04 45.42 -17.37
N THR A 264 -12.32 46.43 -17.86
CA THR A 264 -12.47 47.87 -17.56
C THR A 264 -13.88 48.42 -17.73
N SER A 265 -14.71 47.81 -18.59
CA SER A 265 -16.10 48.24 -18.84
C SER A 265 -17.17 47.31 -18.27
N THR A 266 -16.77 46.17 -17.68
CA THR A 266 -17.66 45.07 -17.29
C THR A 266 -17.79 44.99 -15.78
N ALA A 267 -19.03 45.08 -15.26
CA ALA A 267 -19.30 44.87 -13.84
C ALA A 267 -18.95 43.42 -13.44
N GLY A 268 -18.33 43.24 -12.28
CA GLY A 268 -17.95 41.93 -11.76
C GLY A 268 -19.06 41.26 -10.96
N ASP A 269 -18.67 40.40 -10.02
CA ASP A 269 -19.56 39.64 -9.14
C ASP A 269 -20.33 40.56 -8.17
N ILE A 270 -19.83 41.77 -7.89
CA ILE A 270 -20.53 42.79 -7.10
C ILE A 270 -21.35 43.69 -8.04
N PRO A 271 -22.68 43.83 -7.82
CA PRO A 271 -23.54 44.66 -8.66
C PRO A 271 -23.04 46.11 -8.77
N ARG A 272 -22.91 46.60 -10.00
CA ARG A 272 -22.44 47.97 -10.33
C ARG A 272 -21.00 48.30 -9.86
N CYS A 273 -20.18 47.29 -9.53
CA CYS A 273 -18.78 47.47 -9.20
C CYS A 273 -17.89 47.15 -10.42
N LYS A 274 -17.06 48.13 -10.83
CA LYS A 274 -16.11 47.99 -11.95
C LYS A 274 -14.66 47.80 -11.50
N ILE A 275 -14.39 47.82 -10.20
CA ILE A 275 -13.03 47.76 -9.64
C ILE A 275 -12.38 46.40 -9.94
N GLY A 276 -11.09 46.42 -10.27
CA GLY A 276 -10.35 45.26 -10.76
C GLY A 276 -10.43 45.20 -12.27
N ASP A 277 -9.74 46.14 -12.92
CA ASP A 277 -9.83 46.37 -14.36
C ASP A 277 -9.16 45.28 -15.20
N TYR A 278 -8.18 44.56 -14.63
CA TYR A 278 -7.48 43.50 -15.33
C TYR A 278 -7.39 42.23 -14.48
N VAL A 279 -7.69 41.09 -15.08
CA VAL A 279 -7.72 39.80 -14.37
C VAL A 279 -6.87 38.79 -15.13
N SER A 280 -5.97 38.12 -14.42
CA SER A 280 -5.27 36.95 -14.92
C SER A 280 -5.79 35.69 -14.26
N THR A 281 -6.09 34.68 -15.06
CA THR A 281 -6.53 33.35 -14.64
C THR A 281 -5.41 32.35 -14.89
N LEU A 282 -4.99 31.67 -13.83
CA LEU A 282 -3.91 30.69 -13.90
C LEU A 282 -4.27 29.52 -14.82
N GLY A 283 -3.35 29.18 -15.71
CA GLY A 283 -3.52 28.15 -16.74
C GLY A 283 -3.75 26.74 -16.19
N LEU A 284 -4.20 25.82 -17.06
CA LEU A 284 -4.46 24.42 -16.72
C LEU A 284 -3.20 23.67 -16.26
N GLN A 285 -2.03 24.06 -16.74
CA GLN A 285 -0.74 23.48 -16.38
C GLN A 285 -0.14 24.09 -15.09
N SER A 286 -0.82 25.07 -14.49
CA SER A 286 -0.36 25.68 -13.25
C SER A 286 -0.63 24.78 -12.03
N GLY A 287 0.09 25.02 -10.93
CA GLY A 287 -0.21 24.39 -9.64
C GLY A 287 -1.57 24.80 -9.05
N ALA A 288 -2.25 25.79 -9.63
CA ALA A 288 -3.58 26.21 -9.21
C ALA A 288 -4.49 26.64 -10.37
N PRO A 289 -4.94 25.68 -11.20
CA PRO A 289 -5.77 25.97 -12.36
C PRO A 289 -7.05 26.73 -11.99
N GLY A 290 -7.36 27.77 -12.76
CA GLY A 290 -8.58 28.56 -12.61
C GLY A 290 -8.57 29.56 -11.44
N LYS A 291 -7.50 29.63 -10.63
CA LYS A 291 -7.36 30.71 -9.64
C LYS A 291 -7.06 32.03 -10.35
N ARG A 292 -7.57 33.13 -9.81
CA ARG A 292 -7.50 34.46 -10.42
C ARG A 292 -6.60 35.40 -9.63
N ILE A 293 -5.86 36.24 -10.35
CA ILE A 293 -5.07 37.37 -9.84
C ILE A 293 -5.70 38.63 -10.43
N VAL A 294 -6.03 39.59 -9.59
CA VAL A 294 -6.55 40.89 -10.05
C VAL A 294 -5.42 41.90 -10.10
N LEU A 295 -5.39 42.71 -11.15
CA LEU A 295 -4.42 43.76 -11.37
C LEU A 295 -5.13 45.09 -11.57
N GLU A 296 -4.61 46.11 -10.90
CA GLU A 296 -5.12 47.48 -10.93
C GLU A 296 -3.94 48.43 -11.17
N ALA A 297 -4.06 49.37 -12.10
CA ALA A 297 -3.01 50.33 -12.43
C ALA A 297 -3.50 51.75 -12.14
N LYS A 298 -2.68 52.58 -11.48
CA LYS A 298 -3.03 53.96 -11.10
C LYS A 298 -1.93 54.94 -11.50
N ASN A 299 -2.32 55.98 -12.24
CA ASN A 299 -1.46 57.11 -12.62
C ASN A 299 -1.94 58.43 -12.03
N CYS A 300 -2.48 58.41 -10.80
CA CYS A 300 -2.94 59.63 -10.13
C CYS A 300 -2.48 59.68 -8.67
N ALA A 301 -2.05 60.86 -8.25
CA ALA A 301 -1.62 61.14 -6.89
C ALA A 301 -2.81 61.18 -5.92
N GLY A 302 -2.55 60.88 -4.64
CA GLY A 302 -3.56 60.96 -3.57
C GLY A 302 -3.98 59.62 -2.96
N TYR A 303 -3.41 58.51 -3.43
CA TYR A 303 -3.57 57.21 -2.78
C TYR A 303 -2.69 57.12 -1.53
N THR A 304 -3.16 56.37 -0.54
CA THR A 304 -2.40 55.97 0.64
C THR A 304 -2.31 54.45 0.66
N LEU A 305 -1.34 53.88 1.37
CA LEU A 305 -1.28 52.41 1.52
C LEU A 305 -2.62 51.82 2.00
N ARG A 306 -3.33 52.50 2.90
CA ARG A 306 -4.62 52.05 3.42
C ARG A 306 -5.72 52.01 2.35
N SER A 307 -5.88 53.10 1.61
CA SER A 307 -6.90 53.17 0.54
C SER A 307 -6.62 52.14 -0.55
N SER A 308 -5.34 51.92 -0.88
CA SER A 308 -4.93 50.92 -1.88
C SER A 308 -5.22 49.49 -1.43
N ILE A 309 -5.07 49.18 -0.14
CA ILE A 309 -5.45 47.87 0.43
C ILE A 309 -6.98 47.68 0.38
N GLU A 310 -7.75 48.72 0.74
CA GLU A 310 -9.22 48.66 0.72
C GLU A 310 -9.75 48.47 -0.72
N GLU A 311 -9.16 49.15 -1.69
CA GLU A 311 -9.51 49.00 -3.10
C GLU A 311 -9.15 47.62 -3.66
N LEU A 312 -7.94 47.10 -3.40
CA LEU A 312 -7.58 45.74 -3.82
C LEU A 312 -8.44 44.67 -3.15
N LYS A 313 -8.85 44.88 -1.89
CA LYS A 313 -9.78 43.97 -1.22
C LYS A 313 -11.12 43.92 -1.97
N GLN A 314 -11.68 45.07 -2.33
CA GLN A 314 -12.90 45.14 -3.10
C GLN A 314 -12.73 44.56 -4.51
N ALA A 315 -11.59 44.80 -5.16
CA ALA A 315 -11.25 44.23 -6.47
C ALA A 315 -11.23 42.69 -6.44
N LYS A 316 -10.60 42.11 -5.41
CA LYS A 316 -10.54 40.66 -5.21
C LYS A 316 -11.90 40.04 -4.95
N GLU A 317 -12.73 40.69 -4.14
CA GLU A 317 -14.11 40.24 -3.90
C GLU A 317 -14.95 40.33 -5.19
N ASN A 318 -14.82 41.43 -5.94
CA ASN A 318 -15.56 41.65 -7.20
C ASN A 318 -15.17 40.68 -8.32
N ARG A 319 -13.90 40.25 -8.37
CA ARG A 319 -13.39 39.36 -9.42
C ARG A 319 -13.15 37.95 -8.92
N ASN A 320 -13.58 37.62 -7.69
CA ASN A 320 -13.26 36.40 -6.94
C ASN A 320 -11.82 35.92 -7.25
N ALA A 321 -10.89 36.83 -6.94
CA ALA A 321 -9.45 36.68 -7.10
C ALA A 321 -8.77 36.41 -5.76
N THR A 322 -7.69 35.66 -5.83
CA THR A 322 -6.94 35.16 -4.66
C THR A 322 -5.86 36.14 -4.23
N VAL A 323 -5.26 36.83 -5.20
CA VAL A 323 -4.14 37.77 -5.03
C VAL A 323 -4.48 39.06 -5.77
N GLY A 324 -4.12 40.20 -5.20
CA GLY A 324 -4.24 41.52 -5.81
C GLY A 324 -2.87 42.13 -6.09
N ILE A 325 -2.70 42.72 -7.27
CA ILE A 325 -1.50 43.48 -7.62
C ILE A 325 -1.92 44.90 -7.98
N MET A 326 -1.38 45.89 -7.29
CA MET A 326 -1.60 47.30 -7.57
C MET A 326 -0.31 47.91 -8.11
N VAL A 327 -0.40 48.56 -9.26
CA VAL A 327 0.71 49.16 -9.97
C VAL A 327 0.54 50.68 -9.99
N PHE A 328 1.52 51.41 -9.50
CA PHE A 328 1.57 52.87 -9.52
C PHE A 328 2.60 53.35 -10.53
N SER A 329 2.35 54.51 -11.15
CA SER A 329 3.45 55.29 -11.73
C SER A 329 4.37 55.79 -10.62
N ASP A 330 5.68 55.90 -10.88
CA ASP A 330 6.68 56.28 -9.87
C ASP A 330 6.33 57.61 -9.20
N ASP A 331 5.83 58.57 -9.98
CA ASP A 331 5.38 59.90 -9.50
C ASP A 331 4.14 59.86 -8.60
N CYS A 332 3.31 58.82 -8.73
CA CYS A 332 2.05 58.69 -7.99
C CYS A 332 2.13 57.66 -6.85
N CYS A 333 3.26 56.98 -6.70
CA CYS A 333 3.41 55.94 -5.69
C CYS A 333 3.48 56.55 -4.27
N PRO A 334 2.65 56.08 -3.32
CA PRO A 334 2.77 56.50 -1.93
C PRO A 334 4.15 56.16 -1.36
N ALA A 335 4.77 57.11 -0.63
CA ALA A 335 6.08 56.92 -0.02
C ALA A 335 6.16 55.71 0.92
N GLU A 336 5.04 55.29 1.51
CA GLU A 336 5.00 54.10 2.37
C GLU A 336 5.18 52.78 1.59
N ILE A 337 4.88 52.75 0.29
CA ILE A 337 4.99 51.55 -0.55
C ILE A 337 6.43 51.39 -1.04
N GLY A 338 7.07 52.49 -1.45
CA GLY A 338 8.36 52.45 -2.14
C GLY A 338 8.23 51.77 -3.51
N LYS A 339 9.29 51.11 -3.98
CA LYS A 339 9.31 50.47 -5.31
C LYS A 339 8.58 49.13 -5.37
N PHE A 340 8.58 48.39 -4.26
CA PHE A 340 7.98 47.05 -4.19
C PHE A 340 7.61 46.71 -2.74
N ARG A 341 6.37 46.30 -2.51
CA ARG A 341 5.89 45.93 -1.18
C ARG A 341 4.86 44.82 -1.22
N ILE A 342 4.92 43.92 -0.26
CA ILE A 342 3.93 42.85 -0.05
C ILE A 342 3.20 43.12 1.27
N VAL A 343 1.87 43.08 1.25
CA VAL A 343 1.02 43.14 2.44
C VAL A 343 0.00 42.00 2.37
N GLY A 344 0.20 40.97 3.19
CA GLY A 344 -0.64 39.77 3.14
C GLY A 344 -0.51 39.05 1.79
N ARG A 345 -1.60 39.03 1.01
CA ARG A 345 -1.66 38.47 -0.36
C ARG A 345 -1.74 39.57 -1.44
N ASP A 346 -1.52 40.82 -1.06
CA ASP A 346 -1.55 41.96 -1.96
C ASP A 346 -0.15 42.49 -2.20
N ILE A 347 0.16 42.78 -3.47
CA ILE A 347 1.48 43.23 -3.92
C ILE A 347 1.33 44.61 -4.53
N PHE A 348 2.20 45.53 -4.14
CA PHE A 348 2.20 46.91 -4.57
C PHE A 348 3.53 47.22 -5.24
N VAL A 349 3.50 47.82 -6.42
CA VAL A 349 4.68 48.08 -7.25
C VAL A 349 4.64 49.51 -7.79
N ALA A 350 5.78 50.18 -7.80
CA ALA A 350 5.98 51.41 -8.55
C ALA A 350 6.73 51.11 -9.85
N ILE A 351 6.28 51.69 -10.95
CA ILE A 351 6.90 51.56 -12.26
C ILE A 351 7.11 52.93 -12.88
N ASP A 352 8.27 53.08 -13.52
CA ASP A 352 8.59 54.25 -14.32
C ASP A 352 7.91 54.13 -15.71
N GLU A 353 7.12 55.14 -16.07
CA GLU A 353 6.39 55.22 -17.34
C GLU A 353 7.36 55.23 -18.54
N ASP A 354 8.51 55.91 -18.39
CA ASP A 354 9.53 56.00 -19.44
C ASP A 354 10.25 54.66 -19.65
N ALA A 355 10.41 53.86 -18.59
CA ALA A 355 10.98 52.53 -18.66
C ALA A 355 10.04 51.55 -19.40
N ILE A 356 8.72 51.69 -19.24
CA ILE A 356 7.75 50.89 -20.01
C ILE A 356 7.83 51.27 -21.49
N ALA A 357 7.86 52.58 -21.80
CA ALA A 357 7.92 53.07 -23.17
C ALA A 357 9.22 52.69 -23.90
N SER A 358 10.34 52.62 -23.16
CA SER A 358 11.66 52.26 -23.69
C SER A 358 11.85 50.75 -23.86
N GLY A 359 10.91 49.93 -23.36
CA GLY A 359 11.01 48.47 -23.41
C GLY A 359 12.01 47.89 -22.39
N ASP A 360 12.36 48.65 -21.36
CA ASP A 360 13.29 48.19 -20.34
C ASP A 360 12.67 47.05 -19.50
N PRO A 361 13.50 46.10 -19.00
CA PRO A 361 13.00 45.00 -18.18
C PRO A 361 12.28 45.48 -16.91
N GLN A 362 10.98 45.20 -16.83
CA GLN A 362 10.13 45.57 -15.70
C GLN A 362 10.24 44.58 -14.53
N LEU A 363 11.43 44.52 -13.92
CA LEU A 363 11.78 43.52 -12.92
C LEU A 363 10.78 43.46 -11.75
N TYR A 364 10.34 44.61 -11.25
CA TYR A 364 9.40 44.67 -10.11
C TYR A 364 8.01 44.16 -10.47
N LEU A 365 7.51 44.48 -11.67
CA LEU A 365 6.20 44.01 -12.15
C LEU A 365 6.23 42.51 -12.44
N GLU A 366 7.28 42.03 -13.11
CA GLU A 366 7.47 40.62 -13.39
C GLU A 366 7.59 39.81 -12.08
N SER A 367 8.36 40.33 -11.13
CA SER A 367 8.49 39.72 -9.80
C SER A 367 7.16 39.70 -9.06
N ALA A 368 6.39 40.80 -9.10
CA ALA A 368 5.07 40.85 -8.47
C ALA A 368 4.13 39.80 -9.04
N TYR A 369 4.07 39.68 -10.37
CA TYR A 369 3.22 38.68 -11.00
C TYR A 369 3.63 37.25 -10.62
N ARG A 370 4.93 36.93 -10.70
CA ARG A 370 5.44 35.58 -10.35
C ARG A 370 5.23 35.23 -8.89
N ILE A 371 5.49 36.18 -7.98
CA ILE A 371 5.24 36.00 -6.55
C ILE A 371 3.75 35.83 -6.29
N GLY A 372 2.90 36.64 -6.94
CA GLY A 372 1.45 36.52 -6.84
C GLY A 372 0.94 35.16 -7.32
N ARG A 373 1.48 34.65 -8.43
CA ARG A 373 1.20 33.30 -8.93
C ARG A 373 1.62 32.22 -7.92
N ALA A 374 2.80 32.33 -7.32
CA ALA A 374 3.27 31.42 -6.29
C ALA A 374 2.37 31.45 -5.03
N MET A 375 1.92 32.63 -4.61
CA MET A 375 0.98 32.78 -3.48
C MET A 375 -0.36 32.11 -3.76
N ALA A 376 -0.92 32.28 -4.96
CA ALA A 376 -2.17 31.63 -5.36
C ALA A 376 -2.06 30.10 -5.37
N ILE A 377 -0.91 29.56 -5.81
CA ILE A 377 -0.60 28.13 -5.76
C ILE A 377 -0.49 27.63 -4.32
N ALA A 378 0.27 28.35 -3.49
CA ALA A 378 0.48 27.99 -2.09
C ALA A 378 -0.86 27.90 -1.32
N GLU A 379 -1.79 28.81 -1.58
CA GLU A 379 -3.12 28.77 -0.96
C GLU A 379 -3.96 27.59 -1.41
N ARG A 380 -3.97 27.25 -2.70
CA ARG A 380 -4.67 26.05 -3.17
C ARG A 380 -4.09 24.80 -2.50
N ASN A 381 -2.77 24.71 -2.37
CA ASN A 381 -2.13 23.58 -1.70
C ASN A 381 -2.49 23.52 -0.21
N GLN A 382 -2.65 24.66 0.47
CA GLN A 382 -3.16 24.70 1.83
C GLN A 382 -4.62 24.26 1.91
N GLN A 383 -5.46 24.63 0.94
CA GLN A 383 -6.86 24.18 0.85
C GLN A 383 -6.94 22.66 0.65
N LEU A 384 -6.18 22.13 -0.32
CA LEU A 384 -6.10 20.68 -0.59
C LEU A 384 -5.56 19.90 0.63
N THR A 385 -4.54 20.41 1.31
CA THR A 385 -4.01 19.78 2.53
C THR A 385 -5.04 19.76 3.66
N LYS A 386 -5.91 20.77 3.75
CA LYS A 386 -7.02 20.80 4.73
C LYS A 386 -8.18 19.88 4.34
N GLU A 387 -8.42 19.70 3.04
CA GLU A 387 -9.45 18.79 2.51
C GLU A 387 -9.00 17.32 2.55
N MET A 388 -7.71 17.05 2.41
CA MET A 388 -7.13 15.76 2.73
C MET A 388 -7.23 15.53 4.24
N ASP A 389 -8.19 14.70 4.62
CA ASP A 389 -8.39 14.27 6.00
C ASP A 389 -7.23 13.34 6.44
N THR A 390 -6.09 13.97 6.70
CA THR A 390 -4.87 13.34 7.22
C THR A 390 -5.16 12.63 8.54
N ALA A 391 -6.14 13.09 9.31
CA ALA A 391 -6.61 12.41 10.52
C ALA A 391 -7.27 11.06 10.17
N ARG A 392 -8.11 11.00 9.13
CA ARG A 392 -8.70 9.73 8.65
C ARG A 392 -7.67 8.77 8.08
N ILE A 393 -6.67 9.25 7.35
CA ILE A 393 -5.57 8.42 6.83
C ILE A 393 -4.71 7.87 7.98
N SER A 394 -4.37 8.72 8.95
CA SER A 394 -3.63 8.32 10.15
C SER A 394 -4.40 7.29 10.98
N ALA A 395 -5.70 7.49 11.16
CA ALA A 395 -6.57 6.54 11.85
C ALA A 395 -6.64 5.17 11.14
N ALA A 396 -6.71 5.17 9.79
CA ALA A 396 -6.68 3.93 9.01
C ALA A 396 -5.35 3.19 9.14
N LEU A 397 -4.21 3.91 9.11
CA LEU A 397 -2.89 3.33 9.32
C LEU A 397 -2.74 2.74 10.73
N ALA A 398 -3.21 3.45 11.76
CA ALA A 398 -3.20 2.94 13.14
C ALA A 398 -4.04 1.65 13.28
N ALA A 399 -5.21 1.58 12.62
CA ALA A 399 -6.05 0.39 12.63
C ALA A 399 -5.38 -0.81 11.93
N ILE A 400 -4.67 -0.58 10.81
CA ILE A 400 -3.89 -1.61 10.12
C ILE A 400 -2.76 -2.10 11.03
N GLN A 401 -2.02 -1.20 11.68
CA GLN A 401 -0.92 -1.55 12.59
C GLN A 401 -1.41 -2.40 13.77
N ALA A 402 -2.52 -2.01 14.42
CA ALA A 402 -3.12 -2.79 15.50
C ALA A 402 -3.63 -4.17 15.04
N THR A 403 -3.96 -4.32 13.75
CA THR A 403 -4.34 -5.61 13.17
C THR A 403 -3.11 -6.49 12.93
N CYS A 404 -2.01 -5.92 12.44
CA CYS A 404 -0.74 -6.63 12.30
C CYS A 404 -0.18 -7.12 13.64
N GLU A 405 -0.31 -6.33 14.71
CA GLU A 405 0.09 -6.74 16.06
C GLU A 405 -0.72 -7.94 16.56
N ARG A 406 -2.04 -7.94 16.34
CA ARG A 406 -2.91 -9.08 16.66
C ARG A 406 -2.52 -10.34 15.87
N PHE A 407 -2.14 -10.21 14.60
CA PHE A 407 -1.60 -11.34 13.83
C PHE A 407 -0.29 -11.88 14.42
N ALA A 408 0.59 -11.01 14.91
CA ALA A 408 1.82 -11.43 15.57
C ALA A 408 1.54 -12.18 16.89
N GLU A 409 0.52 -11.77 17.65
CA GLU A 409 0.08 -12.49 18.85
C GLU A 409 -0.50 -13.87 18.52
N ILE A 410 -1.35 -13.98 17.48
CA ILE A 410 -1.87 -15.26 17.00
C ILE A 410 -0.71 -16.19 16.62
N ARG A 411 0.30 -15.66 15.92
CA ARG A 411 1.51 -16.42 15.57
C ARG A 411 2.24 -16.93 16.83
N LYS A 412 2.42 -16.09 17.86
CA LYS A 412 3.05 -16.49 19.12
C LYS A 412 2.26 -17.62 19.81
N LYS A 413 0.93 -17.50 19.89
CA LYS A 413 0.06 -18.53 20.47
C LYS A 413 0.15 -19.85 19.69
N ALA A 414 0.19 -19.80 18.36
CA ALA A 414 0.35 -20.98 17.53
C ALA A 414 1.70 -21.70 17.78
N VAL A 415 2.79 -20.95 17.96
CA VAL A 415 4.11 -21.51 18.32
C VAL A 415 4.07 -22.17 19.70
N SER A 416 3.43 -21.54 20.68
CA SER A 416 3.28 -22.12 22.03
C SER A 416 2.46 -23.41 22.00
N ILE A 417 1.36 -23.47 21.24
CA ILE A 417 0.57 -24.70 21.06
C ILE A 417 1.45 -25.82 20.49
N LYS A 418 2.30 -25.51 19.49
CA LYS A 418 3.24 -26.49 18.93
C LYS A 418 4.23 -27.02 19.97
N GLN A 419 4.75 -26.15 20.84
CA GLN A 419 5.65 -26.56 21.93
C GLN A 419 4.93 -27.41 22.99
N SER A 420 3.72 -27.02 23.39
CA SER A 420 2.91 -27.81 24.33
C SER A 420 2.55 -29.17 23.77
N ALA A 421 2.22 -29.26 22.48
CA ALA A 421 1.97 -30.53 21.82
C ALA A 421 3.20 -31.45 21.85
N ALA A 422 4.40 -30.90 21.57
CA ALA A 422 5.65 -31.66 21.65
C ALA A 422 5.94 -32.16 23.08
N ALA A 423 5.68 -31.34 24.10
CA ALA A 423 5.89 -31.73 25.50
C ALA A 423 4.93 -32.85 25.95
N VAL A 424 3.67 -32.83 25.49
CA VAL A 424 2.70 -33.90 25.75
C VAL A 424 3.13 -35.20 25.08
N GLU A 425 3.64 -35.12 23.86
CA GLU A 425 4.17 -36.27 23.13
C GLU A 425 5.38 -36.89 23.86
N GLU A 426 6.29 -36.06 24.37
CA GLU A 426 7.45 -36.50 25.17
C GLU A 426 7.03 -37.14 26.50
N LEU A 427 6.05 -36.57 27.21
CA LEU A 427 5.51 -37.14 28.44
C LEU A 427 4.86 -38.51 28.20
N ALA A 428 4.04 -38.62 27.14
CA ALA A 428 3.42 -39.88 26.75
C ALA A 428 4.48 -40.96 26.41
N ASN A 429 5.60 -40.55 25.81
CA ASN A 429 6.71 -41.43 25.51
C ASN A 429 7.52 -41.85 26.74
N CYS A 430 7.61 -41.02 27.78
CA CYS A 430 8.22 -41.36 29.06
C CYS A 430 7.34 -42.30 29.92
N MET A 431 6.02 -42.12 29.92
CA MET A 431 5.11 -42.98 30.69
C MET A 431 5.05 -44.41 30.13
N ARG A 432 5.29 -44.58 28.82
CA ARG A 432 5.25 -45.88 28.13
C ARG A 432 6.21 -46.92 28.74
N PRO A 433 7.53 -46.67 28.86
CA PRO A 433 8.45 -47.62 29.48
C PRO A 433 8.19 -47.83 30.97
N GLU A 434 7.67 -46.83 31.69
CA GLU A 434 7.34 -46.94 33.11
C GLU A 434 6.17 -47.90 33.34
N VAL A 435 5.11 -47.79 32.53
CA VAL A 435 3.99 -48.75 32.53
C VAL A 435 4.45 -50.15 32.10
N GLU A 436 5.34 -50.25 31.10
CA GLU A 436 5.92 -51.54 30.69
C GLU A 436 6.81 -52.17 31.77
N HIS A 437 7.48 -51.35 32.58
CA HIS A 437 8.29 -51.82 33.70
C HIS A 437 7.40 -52.33 34.84
N GLN A 438 6.37 -51.59 35.22
CA GLN A 438 5.41 -52.03 36.24
C GLN A 438 4.64 -53.29 35.83
N LEU A 439 4.25 -53.40 34.55
CA LEU A 439 3.64 -54.62 34.03
C LEU A 439 4.60 -55.82 34.10
N ARG A 440 5.89 -55.63 33.82
CA ARG A 440 6.91 -56.68 33.95
C ARG A 440 7.17 -57.09 35.40
N GLU A 441 7.18 -56.14 36.33
CA GLU A 441 7.26 -56.45 37.77
C GLU A 441 6.04 -57.24 38.24
N MET A 442 4.83 -56.84 37.84
CA MET A 442 3.62 -57.60 38.15
C MET A 442 3.63 -59.00 37.53
N GLU A 443 4.14 -59.16 36.30
CA GLU A 443 4.26 -60.47 35.65
C GLU A 443 5.26 -61.39 36.37
N MET A 444 6.35 -60.82 36.91
CA MET A 444 7.31 -61.56 37.75
C MET A 444 6.68 -62.00 39.07
N LEU A 445 5.91 -61.14 39.73
CA LEU A 445 5.19 -61.45 40.99
C LEU A 445 4.16 -62.58 40.80
N VAL A 446 3.40 -62.55 39.70
CA VAL A 446 2.42 -63.60 39.37
C VAL A 446 3.10 -64.94 39.05
N ARG A 447 4.31 -64.92 38.45
CA ARG A 447 5.09 -66.15 38.20
C ARG A 447 5.67 -66.75 39.47
N THR A 448 6.05 -65.94 40.45
CA THR A 448 6.51 -66.43 41.75
C THR A 448 5.38 -67.03 42.60
N GLU A 449 4.14 -66.51 42.51
CA GLU A 449 2.98 -67.13 43.18
C GLU A 449 2.47 -68.39 42.45
N GLY A 450 2.72 -68.50 41.15
CA GLY A 450 2.38 -69.68 40.35
C GLY A 450 3.32 -70.88 40.53
N SER A 451 4.56 -70.70 41.03
CA SER A 451 5.48 -71.81 41.26
C SER A 451 5.33 -72.48 42.62
N ASP A 452 4.74 -71.81 43.61
CA ASP A 452 4.61 -72.33 44.98
C ASP A 452 3.33 -73.14 45.23
N SER A 453 2.39 -73.18 44.28
CA SER A 453 1.14 -73.96 44.41
C SER A 453 1.26 -75.43 43.98
N ALA A 454 2.46 -75.90 43.59
CA ALA A 454 2.69 -77.29 43.16
C ALA A 454 3.55 -78.14 44.12
N SER A 455 4.03 -77.62 45.25
CA SER A 455 4.79 -78.45 46.21
C SER A 455 4.48 -78.12 47.67
N HIS A 456 3.75 -79.06 48.30
CA HIS A 456 3.61 -79.28 49.76
C HIS A 456 2.77 -78.23 50.51
N ILE A 457 1.53 -78.53 50.95
CA ILE A 457 1.20 -79.46 52.05
C ILE A 457 2.35 -79.59 53.06
N ASN A 458 2.50 -78.62 53.97
CA ASN A 458 2.48 -78.84 55.43
C ASN A 458 2.72 -77.56 56.27
N ALA A 459 1.89 -77.41 57.30
CA ALA A 459 2.17 -76.83 58.64
C ALA A 459 2.48 -75.32 58.85
N ILE A 460 1.43 -74.54 59.16
CA ILE A 460 1.13 -73.77 60.41
C ILE A 460 2.32 -73.50 61.41
N PRO A 461 2.31 -72.45 62.28
CA PRO A 461 2.39 -70.98 62.08
C PRO A 461 3.45 -70.29 63.02
N SER A 462 3.78 -69.01 62.79
CA SER A 462 4.06 -68.05 63.88
C SER A 462 4.29 -66.61 63.39
N SER A 463 3.33 -65.72 63.69
CA SER A 463 3.52 -64.27 63.96
C SER A 463 4.40 -64.05 65.21
N PRO A 464 4.93 -62.84 65.57
CA PRO A 464 4.57 -61.45 65.16
C PRO A 464 5.79 -60.62 64.63
N ASP A 465 5.58 -59.59 63.80
CA ASP A 465 5.24 -58.19 64.13
C ASP A 465 6.17 -57.46 65.10
N SER A 466 6.94 -56.51 64.54
CA SER A 466 7.22 -55.20 65.12
C SER A 466 7.24 -54.20 63.95
N CYS A 467 6.22 -53.35 63.81
CA CYS A 467 6.20 -51.97 64.33
C CYS A 467 7.38 -51.14 63.81
N ALA A 468 7.23 -49.95 63.23
CA ALA A 468 6.10 -49.03 63.11
C ALA A 468 6.47 -48.07 61.95
N GLU A 469 5.50 -47.56 61.19
CA GLU A 469 4.97 -46.18 61.32
C GLU A 469 6.05 -45.09 61.20
N ALA A 470 5.83 -43.98 60.52
CA ALA A 470 4.76 -43.47 59.68
C ALA A 470 5.26 -42.09 59.22
N ASP A 471 4.47 -41.48 58.34
CA ASP A 471 4.25 -40.04 58.30
C ASP A 471 5.38 -39.16 57.73
N ASP A 472 5.08 -38.11 56.99
CA ASP A 472 3.86 -37.60 56.36
C ASP A 472 4.37 -36.41 55.52
N SER A 473 3.97 -36.35 54.25
CA SER A 473 3.26 -35.22 53.64
C SER A 473 3.97 -33.86 53.51
N SER A 474 3.78 -33.35 52.30
CA SER A 474 3.42 -31.96 51.97
C SER A 474 4.31 -30.82 52.43
N ALA A 475 4.93 -30.14 51.46
CA ALA A 475 4.34 -28.94 50.85
C ALA A 475 5.03 -28.62 49.52
#